data_AF-A0A9N9DUQ8-F1
#
_entry.id   AF-A0A9N9DUQ8-F1
#
_cell.length_a   1.000
_cell.length_b   1.000
_cell.length_c   1.000
_cell.angle_alpha   90.00
_cell.angle_beta   90.00
_cell.angle_gamma   90.00
#
_symmetry.space_group_name_H-M   'P 1'
#
loop_
_entity.id
_entity.type
_entity.pdbx_description
1 polymer ?
#
loop_
_entity_poly.entity_id
_entity_poly.type
_entity_poly.pdbx_seq_one_letter_code
_entity_poly.pdbx_strand_id
1 'polypeptide(L)'
;NDYELDENSQDSYTSDPDMATIAELANTIDDYLNNSGTNRTILSNQIKRVTRQIHYKYNNLQTDLKNEQQQRYNAEAEQDICQTELTQTQGDLNLITTTYNNERVVCQQYFLELQQLPQMIALETDNACDFNDAVKYDVLKSKIEGKFAPVPANAPYTHGNPAINTPAILWGYLNIKYQRETIGSQQSAIQRLTQERFQSYDTLDSYKAKI
;
A
#
# COMPACT_ATOMS: atom_id res chain seq x y z
N ASN A 1 138.34 11.14 -15.11
CA ASN A 1 137.91 10.05 -15.98
C ASN A 1 136.56 9.58 -15.51
N ASP A 2 135.55 10.11 -16.20
CA ASP A 2 134.18 9.61 -16.26
C ASP A 2 134.14 8.11 -16.49
N TYR A 3 133.14 7.45 -15.89
CA TYR A 3 132.34 6.44 -16.57
C TYR A 3 130.92 6.45 -15.98
N GLU A 4 129.95 6.90 -16.78
CA GLU A 4 128.52 6.60 -16.67
C GLU A 4 128.29 5.09 -16.79
N LEU A 5 127.35 4.54 -16.01
CA LEU A 5 126.46 3.49 -16.47
C LEU A 5 125.06 3.68 -15.88
N ASP A 6 124.12 3.57 -16.80
CA ASP A 6 122.69 3.82 -16.73
C ASP A 6 121.92 2.62 -16.16
N GLU A 7 120.60 2.80 -16.05
CA GLU A 7 119.54 1.78 -15.93
C GLU A 7 118.98 1.39 -14.54
N ASN A 8 117.77 1.95 -14.31
CA ASN A 8 116.50 1.21 -14.28
C ASN A 8 116.03 0.61 -12.93
N SER A 9 114.94 1.18 -12.41
CA SER A 9 113.76 0.41 -11.97
C SER A 9 112.65 1.37 -11.54
N GLN A 10 111.93 1.96 -12.51
CA GLN A 10 110.70 2.68 -12.23
C GLN A 10 109.55 1.66 -12.27
N ASP A 11 109.19 1.15 -11.09
CA ASP A 11 108.11 0.21 -10.86
C ASP A 11 106.78 0.81 -11.33
N SER A 12 106.29 0.31 -12.47
CA SER A 12 105.02 0.70 -13.05
C SER A 12 103.91 -0.06 -12.33
N TYR A 13 103.32 0.59 -11.33
CA TYR A 13 101.98 0.23 -10.86
C TYR A 13 101.01 0.35 -12.05
N THR A 14 100.64 -0.80 -12.60
CA THR A 14 99.59 -0.95 -13.61
C THR A 14 98.25 -0.84 -12.90
N SER A 15 97.45 0.18 -13.22
CA SER A 15 96.06 0.26 -12.77
C SER A 15 95.25 -0.84 -13.45
N ASP A 16 94.64 -1.69 -12.63
CA ASP A 16 93.95 -2.93 -13.01
C ASP A 16 92.72 -2.67 -13.92
N PRO A 17 92.64 -3.25 -15.14
CA PRO A 17 91.54 -3.04 -16.07
C PRO A 17 90.15 -3.45 -15.52
N ASP A 18 90.11 -4.33 -14.52
CA ASP A 18 88.86 -4.72 -13.85
C ASP A 18 88.24 -3.56 -13.05
N MET A 19 89.06 -2.68 -12.46
CA MET A 19 88.56 -1.54 -11.69
C MET A 19 87.99 -0.42 -12.58
N ALA A 20 88.57 -0.22 -13.77
CA ALA A 20 88.04 0.72 -14.76
C ALA A 20 86.65 0.30 -15.26
N THR A 21 86.47 -0.99 -15.54
CA THR A 21 85.20 -1.57 -15.99
C THR A 21 84.12 -1.51 -14.90
N ILE A 22 84.50 -1.76 -13.64
CA ILE A 22 83.59 -1.62 -12.48
C ILE A 22 83.16 -0.16 -12.28
N ALA A 23 84.05 0.80 -12.48
CA ALA A 23 83.74 2.22 -12.37
C ALA A 23 82.77 2.72 -13.46
N GLU A 24 82.93 2.27 -14.72
CA GLU A 24 81.99 2.56 -15.80
C GLU A 24 80.60 1.98 -15.54
N LEU A 25 80.53 0.74 -15.05
CA LEU A 25 79.26 0.11 -14.68
C LEU A 25 78.59 0.85 -13.52
N ALA A 26 79.34 1.29 -12.51
CA ALA A 26 78.83 2.07 -11.41
C ALA A 26 78.26 3.42 -11.88
N ASN A 27 78.97 4.14 -12.76
CA ASN A 27 78.51 5.40 -13.33
C ASN A 27 77.24 5.22 -14.19
N THR A 28 77.19 4.15 -14.99
CA THR A 28 76.02 3.84 -15.81
C THR A 28 74.79 3.53 -14.96
N ILE A 29 74.97 2.81 -13.85
CA ILE A 29 73.92 2.54 -12.87
C ILE A 29 73.50 3.83 -12.17
N ASP A 30 74.44 4.68 -11.77
CA ASP A 30 74.15 5.96 -11.12
C ASP A 30 73.39 6.91 -12.06
N ASP A 31 73.77 7.00 -13.34
CA ASP A 31 73.06 7.77 -14.36
C ASP A 31 71.64 7.23 -14.63
N TYR A 32 71.48 5.90 -14.62
CA TYR A 32 70.17 5.27 -14.75
C TYR A 32 69.28 5.56 -13.54
N LEU A 33 69.83 5.54 -12.32
CA LEU A 33 69.13 5.89 -11.07
C LEU A 33 68.85 7.40 -10.98
N ASN A 34 69.77 8.23 -11.48
CA ASN A 34 69.66 9.69 -11.56
C ASN A 34 68.76 10.16 -12.71
N ASN A 35 68.32 9.26 -13.61
CA ASN A 35 67.19 9.46 -14.53
C ASN A 35 65.84 9.50 -13.77
N SER A 36 65.82 10.31 -12.72
CA SER A 36 64.68 10.86 -12.04
C SER A 36 63.64 11.45 -13.01
N GLY A 37 64.01 11.83 -14.23
CA GLY A 37 63.07 12.32 -15.25
C GLY A 37 62.04 11.25 -15.67
N THR A 38 62.50 10.02 -15.88
CA THR A 38 61.62 8.90 -16.29
C THR A 38 60.72 8.46 -15.14
N ASN A 39 61.29 8.27 -13.94
CA ASN A 39 60.53 7.89 -12.74
C ASN A 39 59.53 8.97 -12.30
N ARG A 40 59.92 10.26 -12.35
CA ARG A 40 59.00 11.39 -12.08
C ARG A 40 57.85 11.44 -13.07
N THR A 41 58.10 11.15 -14.35
CA THR A 41 57.04 11.12 -15.37
C THR A 41 56.02 10.02 -15.11
N ILE A 42 56.47 8.80 -14.80
CA ILE A 42 55.58 7.67 -14.48
C ILE A 42 54.72 8.00 -13.25
N LEU A 43 55.35 8.46 -12.17
CA LEU A 43 54.66 8.83 -10.94
C LEU A 43 53.67 9.99 -11.18
N SER A 44 54.07 11.02 -11.93
CA SER A 44 53.20 12.14 -12.30
C SER A 44 51.97 11.66 -13.07
N ASN A 45 52.13 10.72 -14.00
CA ASN A 45 51.02 10.17 -14.78
C ASN A 45 50.07 9.33 -13.91
N GLN A 46 50.60 8.54 -12.98
CA GLN A 46 49.78 7.79 -12.02
C GLN A 46 48.98 8.73 -11.11
N ILE A 47 49.64 9.76 -10.55
CA ILE A 47 48.97 10.79 -9.74
C ILE A 47 47.85 11.45 -10.54
N LYS A 48 48.14 11.92 -11.76
CA LYS A 48 47.14 12.53 -12.65
C LYS A 48 45.96 11.60 -12.95
N ARG A 49 46.18 10.29 -13.08
CA ARG A 49 45.10 9.30 -13.30
C ARG A 49 44.23 9.14 -12.05
N VAL A 50 44.86 8.92 -10.90
CA VAL A 50 44.15 8.75 -9.62
C VAL A 50 43.37 10.02 -9.27
N THR A 51 43.96 11.21 -9.43
CA THR A 51 43.28 12.48 -9.21
C THR A 51 42.04 12.65 -10.09
N ARG A 52 42.07 12.22 -11.36
CA ARG A 52 40.87 12.24 -12.22
C ARG A 52 39.81 11.27 -11.71
N GLN A 53 40.19 10.06 -11.34
CA GLN A 53 39.25 9.07 -10.81
C GLN A 53 38.56 9.56 -9.53
N ILE A 54 39.31 10.21 -8.63
CA ILE A 54 38.75 10.82 -7.43
C ILE A 54 37.71 11.89 -7.80
N HIS A 55 38.02 12.80 -8.72
CA HIS A 55 37.05 13.80 -9.18
C HIS A 55 35.80 13.18 -9.78
N TYR A 56 35.93 12.15 -10.63
CA TYR A 56 34.77 11.46 -11.20
C TYR A 56 33.91 10.81 -10.11
N LYS A 57 34.53 10.09 -9.17
CA LYS A 57 33.80 9.46 -8.05
C LYS A 57 33.11 10.49 -7.15
N TYR A 58 33.77 11.61 -6.88
CA TYR A 58 33.22 12.69 -6.06
C TYR A 58 32.00 13.34 -6.72
N ASN A 59 32.08 13.62 -8.03
CA ASN A 59 30.95 14.19 -8.78
C ASN A 59 29.76 13.22 -8.83
N ASN A 60 30.02 11.92 -9.05
CA ASN A 60 28.95 10.92 -9.03
C ASN A 60 28.28 10.87 -7.66
N LEU A 61 29.07 10.84 -6.57
CA LEU A 61 28.53 10.84 -5.21
C LEU A 61 27.67 12.09 -4.92
N GLN A 62 28.07 13.27 -5.41
CA GLN A 62 27.26 14.48 -5.26
C GLN A 62 25.94 14.39 -6.02
N THR A 63 25.94 13.80 -7.21
CA THR A 63 24.72 13.58 -8.00
C THR A 63 23.82 12.56 -7.32
N ASP A 64 24.37 11.43 -6.88
CA ASP A 64 23.63 10.38 -6.19
C ASP A 64 22.98 10.90 -4.91
N LEU A 65 23.70 11.70 -4.13
CA LEU A 65 23.17 12.32 -2.91
C LEU A 65 21.96 13.23 -3.21
N LYS A 66 22.04 14.03 -4.28
CA LYS A 66 20.91 14.89 -4.70
C LYS A 66 19.71 14.06 -5.16
N ASN A 67 19.97 13.02 -5.94
CA ASN A 67 18.92 12.12 -6.43
C ASN A 67 18.23 11.40 -5.27
N GLU A 68 18.99 10.91 -4.30
CA GLU A 68 18.45 10.23 -3.13
C GLU A 68 17.61 11.18 -2.27
N GLN A 69 18.08 12.42 -2.05
CA GLN A 69 17.31 13.44 -1.33
C GLN A 69 15.97 13.74 -2.03
N GLN A 70 15.99 13.87 -3.37
CA GLN A 70 14.76 14.10 -4.13
C GLN A 70 13.80 12.91 -4.07
N GLN A 71 14.32 11.69 -4.17
CA GLN A 71 13.52 10.47 -4.06
C GLN A 71 12.85 10.36 -2.68
N ARG A 72 13.61 10.65 -1.61
CA ARG A 72 13.07 10.66 -0.24
C ARG A 72 11.96 11.68 -0.08
N TYR A 73 12.17 12.90 -0.58
CA TYR A 73 11.15 13.95 -0.54
C TYR A 73 9.88 13.55 -1.30
N ASN A 74 10.03 12.99 -2.50
CA ASN A 74 8.88 12.54 -3.29
C ASN A 74 8.12 11.39 -2.60
N ALA A 75 8.84 10.42 -2.04
CA ALA A 75 8.24 9.30 -1.32
C ALA A 75 7.50 9.74 -0.05
N GLU A 76 8.02 10.73 0.67
CA GLU A 76 7.37 11.33 1.84
C GLU A 76 6.06 12.04 1.44
N ALA A 77 6.07 12.82 0.35
CA ALA A 77 4.87 13.46 -0.17
C ALA A 77 3.80 12.44 -0.63
N GLU A 78 4.20 11.36 -1.30
CA GLU A 78 3.29 10.28 -1.67
C GLU A 78 2.70 9.57 -0.44
N GLN A 79 3.50 9.38 0.60
CA GLN A 79 3.06 8.79 1.85
C GLN A 79 2.00 9.68 2.55
N ASP A 80 2.21 10.99 2.57
CA ASP A 80 1.24 11.94 3.14
C ASP A 80 -0.11 11.93 2.41
N ILE A 81 -0.07 11.81 1.07
CA ILE A 81 -1.27 11.66 0.24
C ILE A 81 -2.00 10.37 0.62
N CYS A 82 -1.29 9.23 0.63
CA CYS A 82 -1.88 7.94 0.98
C CYS A 82 -2.48 7.94 2.40
N GLN A 83 -1.81 8.59 3.35
CA GLN A 83 -2.29 8.70 4.73
C GLN A 83 -3.58 9.52 4.83
N THR A 84 -3.68 10.58 4.03
CA THR A 84 -4.89 11.41 3.94
C THR A 84 -6.06 10.61 3.36
N GLU A 85 -5.85 9.89 2.26
CA GLU A 85 -6.86 9.04 1.63
C GLU A 85 -7.34 7.90 2.54
N LEU A 86 -6.41 7.28 3.28
CA LEU A 86 -6.74 6.24 4.27
C LEU A 86 -7.63 6.83 5.39
N THR A 87 -7.29 8.02 5.88
CA THR A 87 -8.05 8.68 6.95
C THR A 87 -9.46 9.03 6.49
N GLN A 88 -9.62 9.53 5.26
CA GLN A 88 -10.93 9.81 4.67
C GLN A 88 -11.76 8.53 4.52
N THR A 89 -11.17 7.48 3.94
CA THR A 89 -11.84 6.18 3.75
C THR A 89 -12.27 5.56 5.08
N GLN A 90 -11.44 5.69 6.12
CA GLN A 90 -11.78 5.25 7.48
C GLN A 90 -12.99 6.03 8.02
N GLY A 91 -13.05 7.34 7.78
CA GLY A 91 -14.19 8.19 8.11
C GLY A 91 -15.48 7.73 7.41
N ASP A 92 -15.41 7.49 6.12
CA ASP A 92 -16.54 7.00 5.32
C ASP A 92 -17.02 5.63 5.81
N LEU A 93 -16.10 4.70 6.08
CA LEU A 93 -16.45 3.38 6.61
C LEU A 93 -17.13 3.46 7.98
N ASN A 94 -16.64 4.34 8.86
CA ASN A 94 -17.26 4.57 10.17
C ASN A 94 -18.67 5.16 10.03
N LEU A 95 -18.87 6.08 9.09
CA LEU A 95 -20.19 6.64 8.80
C LEU A 95 -21.15 5.56 8.29
N ILE A 96 -20.73 4.77 7.30
CA ILE A 96 -21.53 3.66 6.76
C ILE A 96 -21.88 2.65 7.85
N THR A 97 -20.91 2.28 8.68
CA THR A 97 -21.11 1.34 9.79
C THR A 97 -22.10 1.89 10.82
N THR A 98 -22.03 3.18 11.13
CA THR A 98 -22.95 3.84 12.08
C THR A 98 -24.36 3.91 11.51
N THR A 99 -24.51 4.33 10.26
CA THR A 99 -25.81 4.36 9.55
C THR A 99 -26.43 2.96 9.50
N TYR A 100 -25.66 1.95 9.11
CA TYR A 100 -26.11 0.56 9.09
C TYR A 100 -26.54 0.07 10.48
N ASN A 101 -25.74 0.35 11.52
CA ASN A 101 -26.08 -0.05 12.88
C ASN A 101 -27.35 0.66 13.37
N ASN A 102 -27.54 1.93 13.04
CA ASN A 102 -28.75 2.68 13.36
C ASN A 102 -29.98 2.08 12.67
N GLU A 103 -29.89 1.78 11.37
CA GLU A 103 -30.95 1.10 10.63
C GLU A 103 -31.25 -0.27 11.20
N ARG A 104 -30.21 -1.04 11.54
CA ARG A 104 -30.35 -2.36 12.16
C ARG A 104 -31.07 -2.31 13.50
N VAL A 105 -30.74 -1.34 14.36
CA VAL A 105 -31.43 -1.15 15.66
C VAL A 105 -32.90 -0.77 15.43
N VAL A 106 -33.18 0.11 14.48
CA VAL A 106 -34.56 0.48 14.11
C VAL A 106 -35.35 -0.73 13.59
N CYS A 107 -34.72 -1.57 12.74
CA CYS A 107 -35.33 -2.80 12.23
C CYS A 107 -35.56 -3.84 13.33
N GLN A 108 -34.63 -3.98 14.28
CA GLN A 108 -34.78 -4.88 15.43
C GLN A 108 -35.91 -4.43 16.36
N GLN A 109 -35.99 -3.13 16.66
CA GLN A 109 -37.07 -2.56 17.45
C GLN A 109 -38.44 -2.83 16.79
N TYR A 110 -38.52 -2.64 15.47
CA TYR A 110 -39.72 -2.96 14.71
C TYR A 110 -40.08 -4.45 14.74
N PHE A 111 -39.10 -5.35 14.65
CA PHE A 111 -39.34 -6.78 14.75
C PHE A 111 -39.92 -7.16 16.12
N LEU A 112 -39.41 -6.56 17.20
CA LEU A 112 -39.96 -6.76 18.55
C LEU A 112 -41.40 -6.25 18.65
N GLU A 113 -41.74 -5.13 18.02
CA GLU A 113 -43.12 -4.63 17.94
C GLU A 113 -44.03 -5.58 17.14
N LEU A 114 -43.55 -6.15 16.03
CA LEU A 114 -44.27 -7.17 15.27
C LEU A 114 -44.48 -8.47 16.06
N GLN A 115 -43.54 -8.85 16.92
CA GLN A 115 -43.67 -10.02 17.80
C GLN A 115 -44.70 -9.84 18.91
N GLN A 116 -45.11 -8.61 19.23
CA GLN A 116 -46.17 -8.32 20.19
C GLN A 116 -47.58 -8.45 19.57
N LEU A 117 -47.69 -8.46 18.23
CA LEU A 117 -48.98 -8.53 17.53
C LEU A 117 -49.79 -9.81 17.80
N PRO A 118 -49.20 -11.02 17.88
CA PRO A 118 -49.93 -12.24 18.22
C PRO A 118 -50.56 -12.18 19.62
N GLN A 119 -49.95 -11.47 20.58
CA GLN A 119 -50.52 -11.28 21.92
C GLN A 119 -51.78 -10.40 21.87
N MET A 120 -51.85 -9.44 20.95
CA MET A 120 -53.04 -8.62 20.71
C MET A 120 -54.18 -9.41 20.03
N ILE A 121 -53.83 -10.40 19.18
CA ILE A 121 -54.79 -11.31 18.54
C ILE A 121 -55.41 -12.28 19.56
N ALA A 122 -54.63 -12.73 20.55
CA ALA A 122 -55.06 -13.68 21.57
C ALA A 122 -55.91 -13.09 22.72
N LEU A 123 -56.09 -11.77 22.79
CA LEU A 123 -56.97 -11.09 23.77
C LEU A 123 -58.47 -11.24 23.43
N GLU A 124 -58.88 -12.38 22.87
CA GLU A 124 -60.29 -12.79 22.86
C GLU A 124 -60.68 -13.22 24.27
N THR A 125 -61.03 -12.24 25.10
CA THR A 125 -61.70 -12.48 26.38
C THR A 125 -63.15 -12.05 26.27
N ASP A 126 -64.00 -13.05 26.01
CA ASP A 126 -65.40 -13.23 26.43
C ASP A 126 -66.49 -12.16 26.20
N ASN A 127 -66.26 -10.97 25.61
CA ASN A 127 -67.39 -10.05 25.32
C ASN A 127 -67.13 -8.93 24.29
N ALA A 128 -66.33 -9.14 23.24
CA ALA A 128 -65.94 -8.07 22.32
C ALA A 128 -66.59 -8.19 20.93
N CYS A 129 -67.88 -7.84 20.78
CA CYS A 129 -68.51 -7.76 19.46
C CYS A 129 -67.95 -6.60 18.60
N ASP A 130 -67.33 -5.60 19.24
CA ASP A 130 -66.84 -4.38 18.58
C ASP A 130 -65.34 -4.43 18.20
N PHE A 131 -64.57 -5.44 18.66
CA PHE A 131 -63.15 -5.60 18.31
C PHE A 131 -62.95 -6.74 17.29
N ASN A 132 -63.70 -6.67 16.20
CA ASN A 132 -63.64 -7.65 15.10
C ASN A 132 -62.37 -7.48 14.24
N ASP A 133 -62.14 -8.41 13.30
CA ASP A 133 -60.95 -8.41 12.44
C ASP A 133 -60.77 -7.16 11.60
N ALA A 134 -61.86 -6.48 11.21
CA ALA A 134 -61.80 -5.24 10.45
C ALA A 134 -61.22 -4.09 11.30
N VAL A 135 -61.69 -3.96 12.55
CA VAL A 135 -61.17 -2.96 13.50
C VAL A 135 -59.70 -3.27 13.86
N LYS A 136 -59.36 -4.55 14.07
CA LYS A 136 -57.97 -4.97 14.31
C LYS A 136 -57.08 -4.63 13.10
N TYR A 137 -57.56 -4.90 11.88
CA TYR A 137 -56.84 -4.59 10.66
C TYR A 137 -56.59 -3.07 10.50
N ASP A 138 -57.60 -2.23 10.73
CA ASP A 138 -57.45 -0.76 10.60
C ASP A 138 -56.50 -0.19 11.66
N VAL A 139 -56.55 -0.69 12.90
CA VAL A 139 -55.61 -0.32 13.97
C VAL A 139 -54.18 -0.75 13.62
N LEU A 140 -53.99 -1.93 13.06
CA LEU A 140 -52.67 -2.40 12.64
C LEU A 140 -52.14 -1.62 11.44
N LYS A 141 -52.99 -1.38 10.45
CA LYS A 141 -52.67 -0.62 9.25
C LYS A 141 -52.25 0.81 9.60
N SER A 142 -52.98 1.50 10.48
CA SER A 142 -52.62 2.86 10.93
C SER A 142 -51.30 2.91 11.70
N LYS A 143 -50.93 1.85 12.44
CA LYS A 143 -49.63 1.76 13.14
C LYS A 143 -48.44 1.56 12.19
N ILE A 144 -48.66 1.03 10.99
CA ILE A 144 -47.60 0.77 9.99
C ILE A 144 -47.59 1.78 8.84
N GLU A 145 -48.57 2.69 8.80
CA GLU A 145 -48.72 3.74 7.80
C GLU A 145 -47.60 4.77 7.96
N GLY A 146 -46.61 4.71 7.07
CA GLY A 146 -45.42 5.57 7.09
C GLY A 146 -44.17 4.86 6.61
N LYS A 147 -43.84 3.68 7.16
CA LYS A 147 -42.62 2.92 6.79
C LYS A 147 -42.84 1.80 5.76
N PHE A 148 -44.04 1.22 5.70
CA PHE A 148 -44.37 0.13 4.77
C PHE A 148 -45.38 0.54 3.69
N ALA A 149 -45.64 1.85 3.56
CA ALA A 149 -46.61 2.40 2.64
C ALA A 149 -46.09 2.37 1.18
N PRO A 150 -46.94 2.02 0.21
CA PRO A 150 -48.31 1.55 0.38
C PRO A 150 -48.39 0.04 0.69
N VAL A 151 -49.22 -0.34 1.67
CA VAL A 151 -49.66 -1.72 1.84
C VAL A 151 -50.60 -2.05 0.66
N PRO A 152 -50.28 -3.06 -0.17
CA PRO A 152 -51.12 -3.41 -1.31
C PRO A 152 -52.47 -3.97 -0.85
N ALA A 153 -53.49 -3.85 -1.70
CA ALA A 153 -54.82 -4.38 -1.41
C ALA A 153 -54.84 -5.91 -1.24
N ASN A 154 -53.91 -6.61 -1.89
CA ASN A 154 -53.77 -8.06 -1.87
C ASN A 154 -52.34 -8.45 -1.51
N ALA A 155 -52.14 -9.62 -0.88
CA ALA A 155 -50.83 -10.15 -0.50
C ALA A 155 -50.17 -10.88 -1.69
N PRO A 156 -49.24 -10.23 -2.43
CA PRO A 156 -48.73 -10.78 -3.70
C PRO A 156 -47.84 -12.01 -3.51
N TYR A 157 -47.34 -12.23 -2.30
CA TYR A 157 -46.41 -13.30 -1.96
C TYR A 157 -47.09 -14.49 -1.27
N THR A 158 -48.42 -14.43 -1.11
CA THR A 158 -49.23 -15.49 -0.51
C THR A 158 -50.01 -16.21 -1.62
N HIS A 159 -50.07 -17.53 -1.56
CA HIS A 159 -50.80 -18.34 -2.54
C HIS A 159 -52.25 -17.85 -2.67
N GLY A 160 -52.71 -17.65 -3.91
CA GLY A 160 -54.05 -17.13 -4.21
C GLY A 160 -54.21 -15.61 -4.12
N ASN A 161 -53.13 -14.86 -3.82
CA ASN A 161 -53.12 -13.40 -3.73
C ASN A 161 -54.33 -12.83 -2.93
N PRO A 162 -54.52 -13.29 -1.67
CA PRO A 162 -55.71 -12.95 -0.90
C PRO A 162 -55.74 -11.46 -0.54
N ALA A 163 -56.95 -10.92 -0.33
CA ALA A 163 -57.12 -9.55 0.15
C ALA A 163 -56.48 -9.40 1.53
N ILE A 164 -55.75 -8.31 1.74
CA ILE A 164 -55.17 -7.98 3.05
C ILE A 164 -56.25 -7.25 3.86
N ASN A 165 -57.16 -8.00 4.45
CA ASN A 165 -58.30 -7.48 5.22
C ASN A 165 -58.44 -8.09 6.62
N THR A 166 -57.52 -9.00 6.99
CA THR A 166 -57.46 -9.60 8.31
C THR A 166 -56.08 -9.41 8.93
N PRO A 167 -55.96 -9.35 10.27
CA PRO A 167 -54.69 -9.25 10.96
C PRO A 167 -53.69 -10.35 10.57
N ALA A 168 -54.17 -11.59 10.40
CA ALA A 168 -53.34 -12.75 10.07
C ALA A 168 -52.68 -12.62 8.68
N ILE A 169 -53.44 -12.18 7.67
CA ILE A 169 -52.93 -12.02 6.31
C ILE A 169 -51.96 -10.82 6.24
N LEU A 170 -52.26 -9.73 6.95
CA LEU A 170 -51.37 -8.57 7.07
C LEU A 170 -50.02 -8.96 7.70
N TRP A 171 -50.04 -9.73 8.78
CA TRP A 171 -48.83 -10.21 9.45
C TRP A 171 -47.98 -11.12 8.53
N GLY A 172 -48.62 -12.07 7.86
CA GLY A 172 -47.93 -12.95 6.90
C GLY A 172 -47.26 -12.18 5.76
N TYR A 173 -47.95 -11.17 5.21
CA TYR A 173 -47.40 -10.27 4.20
C TYR A 173 -46.18 -9.49 4.73
N LEU A 174 -46.30 -8.86 5.91
CA LEU A 174 -45.22 -8.06 6.50
C LEU A 174 -43.97 -8.89 6.79
N ASN A 175 -44.16 -10.11 7.31
CA ASN A 175 -43.05 -11.02 7.59
C ASN A 175 -42.28 -11.40 6.30
N ILE A 176 -43.00 -11.75 5.23
CA ILE A 176 -42.38 -12.08 3.93
C ILE A 176 -41.69 -10.85 3.32
N LYS A 177 -42.34 -9.68 3.37
CA LYS A 177 -41.75 -8.44 2.85
C LYS A 177 -40.44 -8.10 3.57
N TYR A 178 -40.44 -8.15 4.89
CA TYR A 178 -39.25 -7.91 5.71
C TYR A 178 -38.11 -8.89 5.39
N GLN A 179 -38.40 -10.19 5.29
CA GLN A 179 -37.38 -11.19 4.95
C GLN A 179 -36.77 -10.94 3.57
N ARG A 180 -37.56 -10.53 2.57
CA ARG A 180 -37.07 -10.28 1.21
C ARG A 180 -36.30 -8.98 1.08
N GLU A 181 -36.81 -7.89 1.65
CA GLU A 181 -36.23 -6.55 1.48
C GLU A 181 -35.04 -6.33 2.41
N THR A 182 -35.01 -6.98 3.58
CA THR A 182 -33.97 -6.75 4.60
C THR A 182 -33.00 -7.93 4.70
N ILE A 183 -33.45 -9.16 4.91
CA ILE A 183 -32.52 -10.30 5.18
C ILE A 183 -31.91 -10.84 3.88
N GLY A 184 -32.73 -11.05 2.84
CA GLY A 184 -32.28 -11.62 1.56
C GLY A 184 -31.35 -10.69 0.77
N SER A 185 -31.62 -9.38 0.80
CA SER A 185 -30.77 -8.36 0.18
C SER A 185 -29.41 -8.27 0.89
N GLN A 186 -29.40 -8.29 2.24
CA GLN A 186 -28.19 -8.19 3.05
C GLN A 186 -27.29 -9.43 2.90
N GLN A 187 -27.84 -10.64 2.93
CA GLN A 187 -27.04 -11.86 2.72
C GLN A 187 -26.42 -11.90 1.32
N SER A 188 -27.17 -11.46 0.30
CA SER A 188 -26.68 -11.38 -1.08
C SER A 188 -25.58 -10.33 -1.25
N ALA A 189 -25.72 -9.16 -0.62
CA ALA A 189 -24.73 -8.10 -0.63
C ALA A 189 -23.43 -8.52 0.08
N ILE A 190 -23.54 -9.16 1.25
CA ILE A 190 -22.36 -9.68 1.99
C ILE A 190 -21.67 -10.80 1.21
N GLN A 191 -22.42 -11.71 0.57
CA GLN A 191 -21.82 -12.73 -0.29
C GLN A 191 -21.07 -12.12 -1.47
N ARG A 192 -21.67 -11.13 -2.17
CA ARG A 192 -20.98 -10.39 -3.24
C ARG A 192 -19.69 -9.74 -2.76
N LEU A 193 -19.73 -8.99 -1.64
CA LEU A 193 -18.54 -8.33 -1.08
C LEU A 193 -17.45 -9.32 -0.64
N THR A 194 -17.83 -10.50 -0.15
CA THR A 194 -16.88 -11.53 0.29
C THR A 194 -16.21 -12.22 -0.90
N GLN A 195 -16.91 -12.32 -2.03
CA GLN A 195 -16.44 -12.95 -3.26
C GLN A 195 -15.70 -11.97 -4.18
N GLU A 196 -15.98 -10.67 -4.08
CA GLU A 196 -15.33 -9.63 -4.88
C GLU A 196 -13.84 -9.54 -4.54
N ARG A 197 -12.99 -9.52 -5.58
CA ARG A 197 -11.54 -9.47 -5.45
C ARG A 197 -11.00 -8.46 -6.45
N PHE A 198 -10.06 -7.62 -6.00
CA PHE A 198 -9.31 -6.73 -6.88
C PHE A 198 -8.53 -7.56 -7.89
N GLN A 199 -8.81 -7.37 -9.19
CA GLN A 199 -8.14 -8.09 -10.26
C GLN A 199 -6.92 -7.31 -10.76
N SER A 200 -5.94 -8.00 -11.36
CA SER A 200 -4.69 -7.39 -11.83
C SER A 200 -4.86 -6.33 -12.94
N TYR A 201 -6.05 -6.25 -13.55
CA TYR A 201 -6.41 -5.29 -14.58
C TYR A 201 -7.39 -4.20 -14.09
N ASP A 202 -7.76 -4.21 -12.81
CA ASP A 202 -8.64 -3.19 -12.26
C ASP A 202 -7.89 -1.88 -12.01
N THR A 203 -8.48 -0.79 -12.47
CA THR A 203 -8.17 0.55 -11.97
C THR A 203 -8.99 0.83 -10.70
N LEU A 204 -8.53 1.77 -9.87
CA LEU A 204 -9.23 2.13 -8.63
C LEU A 204 -10.70 2.50 -8.87
N ASP A 205 -10.99 3.21 -9.96
CA ASP A 205 -12.36 3.57 -10.35
C ASP A 205 -13.17 2.38 -10.87
N SER A 206 -12.56 1.49 -11.66
CA SER A 206 -13.19 0.24 -12.12
C SER A 206 -13.59 -0.63 -10.94
N TYR A 207 -12.72 -0.73 -9.93
CA TYR A 207 -12.99 -1.51 -8.74
C TYR A 207 -14.09 -0.91 -7.87
N LYS A 208 -14.06 0.42 -7.64
CA LYS A 208 -15.13 1.12 -6.92
C LYS A 208 -16.50 0.94 -7.59
N ALA A 209 -16.56 0.84 -8.92
CA ALA A 209 -17.82 0.62 -9.64
C ALA A 209 -18.39 -0.80 -9.49
N LYS A 210 -17.61 -1.78 -9.03
CA LYS A 210 -18.06 -3.18 -8.82
C LYS A 210 -18.64 -3.43 -7.42
N ILE A 211 -18.34 -2.54 -6.47
CA ILE A 211 -18.79 -2.58 -5.08
C ILE A 211 -20.17 -1.94 -5.00
#